data_AF-A0A6G6ZXY8-F1
#
_entry.id   AF-A0A6G6ZXY8-F1
#
_cell.length_a   1.000
_cell.length_b   1.000
_cell.length_c   1.000
_cell.angle_alpha   90.00
_cell.angle_beta   90.00
_cell.angle_gamma   90.00
#
_symmetry.space_group_name_H-M   'P 1'
#
loop_
_entity.id
_entity.type
_entity.pdbx_description
1 polymer ?
#
loop_
_entity_poly.entity_id
_entity_poly.type
_entity_poly.pdbx_seq_one_letter_code
_entity_poly.pdbx_strand_id
1 'polypeptide(L)'
;MTAQNENTTLKASLETYLAKVEGRLHAFIKETHQGRPAVSCLWNESPSKTLKDVVYVGAVGFDALTVVRATNKSMKASEQVVGMLIEMYENQHKREVGQEVEF
;
A
#
# COMPACT_ATOMS: atom_id res chain seq x y z
N MET A 1 -26.21 -4.98 3.47
CA MET A 1 -25.62 -3.73 4.02
C MET A 1 -24.07 -3.78 4.07
N THR A 2 -23.41 -4.59 3.25
CA THR A 2 -22.02 -5.01 3.47
C THR A 2 -20.99 -4.25 2.60
N ALA A 3 -21.26 -4.06 1.31
CA ALA A 3 -20.28 -3.43 0.39
C ALA A 3 -20.12 -1.91 0.57
N GLN A 4 -21.20 -1.21 0.96
CA GLN A 4 -21.20 0.25 1.07
C GLN A 4 -20.38 0.72 2.28
N ASN A 5 -20.52 0.02 3.42
CA ASN A 5 -19.71 0.29 4.61
C ASN A 5 -18.23 -0.01 4.38
N GLU A 6 -17.91 -1.12 3.69
CA GLU A 6 -16.53 -1.51 3.39
C GLU A 6 -15.82 -0.47 2.52
N ASN A 7 -16.52 0.09 1.52
CA ASN A 7 -15.99 1.16 0.67
C ASN A 7 -15.80 2.48 1.45
N THR A 8 -16.73 2.84 2.32
CA THR A 8 -16.57 4.02 3.20
C THR A 8 -15.38 3.87 4.15
N THR A 9 -15.20 2.69 4.75
CA THR A 9 -14.05 2.41 5.64
C THR A 9 -12.73 2.44 4.88
N LEU A 10 -12.65 1.80 3.71
CA LEU A 10 -11.46 1.83 2.85
C LEU A 10 -11.07 3.27 2.50
N LYS A 11 -12.04 4.07 2.04
CA LYS A 11 -11.81 5.46 1.67
C LYS A 11 -11.30 6.28 2.86
N ALA A 12 -11.92 6.15 4.03
CA ALA A 12 -11.49 6.86 5.24
C ALA A 12 -10.09 6.44 5.70
N SER A 13 -9.76 5.15 5.64
CA SER A 13 -8.42 4.63 5.96
C SER A 13 -7.35 5.19 5.02
N LEU A 14 -7.63 5.22 3.71
CA LEU A 14 -6.72 5.78 2.71
C LEU A 14 -6.54 7.29 2.91
N GLU A 15 -7.61 8.06 3.10
CA GLU A 15 -7.54 9.51 3.33
C GLU A 15 -6.78 9.87 4.61
N THR A 16 -7.06 9.17 5.71
CA THR A 16 -6.35 9.37 6.99
C THR A 16 -4.86 9.08 6.83
N TYR A 17 -4.52 8.02 6.09
CA TYR A 17 -3.14 7.67 5.85
C TYR A 17 -2.45 8.67 4.93
N LEU A 18 -3.09 9.08 3.84
CA LEU A 18 -2.59 10.09 2.92
C LEU A 18 -2.23 11.39 3.65
N ALA A 19 -3.04 11.82 4.61
CA ALA A 19 -2.75 12.98 5.46
C ALA A 19 -1.51 12.77 6.35
N LYS A 20 -1.30 11.55 6.87
CA LYS A 20 -0.12 11.21 7.70
C LYS A 20 1.19 11.30 6.91
N VAL A 21 1.16 10.92 5.63
CA VAL A 21 2.36 10.82 4.77
C VAL A 21 2.37 11.83 3.63
N GLU A 22 1.67 12.95 3.81
CA GLU A 22 1.55 13.99 2.79
C GLU A 22 2.94 14.45 2.31
N GLY A 23 3.15 14.41 0.99
CA GLY A 23 4.42 14.73 0.35
C GLY A 23 5.52 13.66 0.47
N ARG A 24 5.26 12.52 1.12
CA ARG A 24 6.23 11.43 1.35
C ARG A 24 5.75 10.06 0.88
N LEU A 25 4.46 9.93 0.57
CA LEU A 25 3.91 8.73 -0.03
C LEU A 25 4.48 8.53 -1.43
N HIS A 26 4.96 7.32 -1.71
CA HIS A 26 5.47 6.97 -3.03
C HIS A 26 4.54 6.03 -3.79
N ALA A 27 4.00 5.00 -3.14
CA ALA A 27 3.17 4.02 -3.82
C ALA A 27 2.22 3.30 -2.86
N PHE A 28 1.08 2.85 -3.38
CA PHE A 28 0.32 1.74 -2.81
C PHE A 28 0.72 0.44 -3.49
N ILE A 29 0.65 -0.65 -2.77
CA ILE A 29 0.88 -2.01 -3.26
C ILE A 29 -0.21 -2.92 -2.70
N LYS A 30 -0.55 -3.96 -3.46
CA LYS A 30 -1.37 -5.06 -2.99
C LYS A 30 -0.42 -6.09 -2.38
N GLU A 31 -0.75 -6.62 -1.21
CA GLU A 31 -0.05 -7.75 -0.61
C GLU A 31 -1.05 -8.67 0.09
N THR A 32 -0.60 -9.86 0.46
CA THR A 32 -1.35 -10.79 1.31
C THR A 32 -0.88 -10.63 2.75
N HIS A 33 -1.78 -10.16 3.62
CA HIS A 33 -1.54 -9.97 5.06
C HIS A 33 -2.39 -10.96 5.85
N GLN A 34 -1.73 -11.89 6.57
CA GLN A 34 -2.40 -12.92 7.38
C GLN A 34 -3.42 -13.76 6.56
N GLY A 35 -3.10 -14.07 5.30
CA GLY A 35 -3.96 -14.85 4.40
C GLY A 35 -5.13 -14.06 3.80
N ARG A 36 -5.12 -12.73 3.91
CA ARG A 36 -6.15 -11.85 3.34
C ARG A 36 -5.54 -10.81 2.41
N PRO A 37 -6.25 -10.40 1.34
CA PRO A 37 -5.80 -9.31 0.48
C PRO A 37 -5.75 -8.00 1.28
N ALA A 38 -4.65 -7.29 1.15
CA ALA A 38 -4.40 -6.04 1.85
C ALA A 38 -3.87 -4.98 0.89
N VAL A 39 -4.18 -3.73 1.20
CA VAL A 39 -3.59 -2.55 0.58
C VAL A 39 -2.55 -2.05 1.56
N SER A 40 -1.31 -2.04 1.12
CA SER A 40 -0.17 -1.51 1.84
C SER A 40 0.41 -0.32 1.09
N CYS A 41 1.21 0.47 1.77
CA CYS A 41 1.81 1.67 1.21
C CYS A 41 3.30 1.70 1.50
N LEU A 42 4.05 2.26 0.55
CA LEU A 42 5.47 2.50 0.66
C LEU A 42 5.71 4.01 0.68
N TRP A 43 6.46 4.46 1.68
CA TRP A 43 6.76 5.86 1.90
C TRP A 43 8.15 6.02 2.50
N ASN A 44 8.76 7.20 2.31
CA ASN A 44 10.07 7.50 2.86
C ASN A 44 9.93 8.46 4.03
N GLU A 45 10.38 8.06 5.22
CA GLU A 45 10.53 9.00 6.33
C GLU A 45 11.73 9.93 6.08
N SER A 46 12.78 9.39 5.46
CA SER A 46 13.97 10.09 4.98
C SER A 46 14.50 9.38 3.71
N PRO A 47 15.44 9.99 2.94
CA PRO A 47 16.00 9.37 1.73
C PRO A 47 16.62 7.99 1.94
N SER A 48 17.02 7.66 3.18
CA SER A 48 17.63 6.38 3.56
C SER A 48 16.71 5.50 4.41
N LYS A 49 15.45 5.92 4.64
CA LYS A 49 14.51 5.19 5.48
C LYS A 49 13.16 5.04 4.80
N THR A 50 13.02 3.90 4.13
CA THR A 50 11.78 3.43 3.53
C THR A 50 10.98 2.65 4.54
N LEU A 51 9.69 2.96 4.63
CA LEU A 51 8.75 2.34 5.53
C LEU A 51 7.56 1.78 4.75
N LYS A 52 6.92 0.79 5.37
CA LYS A 52 5.73 0.13 4.87
C LYS A 52 4.71 0.08 5.98
N ASP A 53 3.50 0.51 5.68
CA ASP A 53 2.34 0.37 6.57
C ASP A 53 1.21 -0.37 5.84
N VAL A 54 0.51 -1.24 6.57
CA VAL A 54 -0.71 -1.90 6.07
C VAL A 54 -1.87 -0.95 6.34
N VAL A 55 -2.48 -0.44 5.28
CA VAL A 55 -3.50 0.62 5.39
C VAL A 55 -4.90 0.04 5.51
N TYR A 56 -5.11 -1.11 4.87
CA TYR A 56 -6.39 -1.78 4.86
C TYR A 56 -6.22 -3.28 4.64
N VAL A 57 -6.92 -4.09 5.43
CA VAL A 57 -7.00 -5.55 5.24
C VAL A 57 -8.44 -5.88 4.85
N GLY A 58 -8.63 -6.33 3.62
CA GLY A 58 -9.94 -6.65 3.07
C GLY A 58 -10.44 -8.04 3.48
N ALA A 59 -11.72 -8.28 3.23
CA ALA A 59 -12.29 -9.62 3.33
C ALA A 59 -11.72 -10.57 2.25
N VAL A 60 -11.92 -11.88 2.41
CA VAL A 60 -11.57 -12.87 1.38
C VAL A 60 -12.35 -12.56 0.10
N GLY A 61 -11.65 -12.43 -1.03
CA GLY A 61 -12.25 -12.04 -2.31
C GLY A 61 -12.29 -10.53 -2.58
N PHE A 62 -11.78 -9.70 -1.66
CA PHE A 62 -11.60 -8.27 -1.91
C PHE A 62 -10.54 -8.01 -2.97
N ASP A 63 -10.89 -7.22 -3.99
CA ASP A 63 -10.00 -6.86 -5.09
C ASP A 63 -9.10 -5.68 -4.70
N ALA A 64 -8.08 -5.98 -3.90
CA ALA A 64 -7.08 -5.01 -3.48
C ALA A 64 -6.27 -4.46 -4.67
N LEU A 65 -6.06 -5.23 -5.73
CA LEU A 65 -5.27 -4.82 -6.89
C LEU A 65 -5.95 -3.69 -7.66
N THR A 66 -7.27 -3.77 -7.86
CA THR A 66 -8.03 -2.69 -8.50
C THR A 66 -7.95 -1.39 -7.71
N VAL A 67 -7.99 -1.46 -6.37
CA VAL A 67 -7.85 -0.28 -5.50
C VAL A 67 -6.45 0.31 -5.59
N VAL A 68 -5.42 -0.53 -5.53
CA VAL A 68 -4.02 -0.12 -5.66
C VAL A 68 -3.78 0.60 -6.99
N ARG A 69 -4.24 0.02 -8.11
CA ARG A 69 -4.14 0.66 -9.43
C ARG A 69 -4.89 1.99 -9.51
N ALA A 70 -6.09 2.06 -8.95
CA ALA A 70 -6.89 3.29 -8.93
C ALA A 70 -6.22 4.40 -8.11
N THR A 71 -5.67 4.07 -6.95
CA THR A 71 -4.98 5.01 -6.05
C THR A 71 -3.61 5.43 -6.59
N ASN A 72 -2.88 4.52 -7.23
CA ASN A 72 -1.61 4.83 -7.90
C ASN A 72 -1.80 5.67 -9.16
N LYS A 73 -2.96 5.64 -9.83
CA LYS A 73 -3.20 6.44 -11.04
C LYS A 73 -3.05 7.95 -10.83
N SER A 74 -3.38 8.46 -9.65
CA SER A 74 -3.16 9.87 -9.29
C SER A 74 -1.73 10.16 -8.84
N MET A 75 -0.94 9.12 -8.58
CA MET A 75 0.46 9.22 -8.18
C MET A 75 1.35 8.99 -9.39
N LYS A 76 2.47 9.73 -9.51
CA LYS A 76 3.44 9.50 -10.60
C LYS A 76 4.37 8.32 -10.31
N ALA A 77 3.85 7.28 -9.65
CA ALA A 77 4.60 6.10 -9.28
C ALA A 77 4.76 5.19 -10.51
N SER A 78 6.00 4.88 -10.89
CA SER A 78 6.28 3.88 -11.91
C SER A 78 6.59 2.54 -11.25
N GLU A 79 6.35 1.45 -11.96
CA GLU A 79 6.67 0.08 -11.51
C GLU A 79 8.16 -0.05 -11.13
N GLN A 80 9.05 0.63 -11.85
CA GLN A 80 10.49 0.69 -11.53
C GLN A 80 10.75 1.36 -10.17
N VAL A 81 10.10 2.50 -9.88
CA VAL A 81 10.25 3.21 -8.60
C VAL A 81 9.71 2.35 -7.47
N VAL A 82 8.58 1.66 -7.68
CA VAL A 82 7.99 0.77 -6.68
C VAL A 82 8.89 -0.42 -6.40
N GLY A 83 9.44 -1.07 -7.45
CA GLY A 83 10.41 -2.14 -7.30
C GLY A 83 11.65 -1.71 -6.50
N MET A 84 12.20 -0.55 -6.81
CA MET A 84 13.33 0.01 -6.06
C MET A 84 12.98 0.26 -4.58
N LEU A 85 11.77 0.77 -4.28
CA LEU A 85 11.33 1.00 -2.90
C LEU A 85 11.12 -0.31 -2.12
N ILE A 86 10.62 -1.35 -2.79
CA ILE A 86 10.52 -2.70 -2.21
C ILE A 86 11.92 -3.18 -1.84
N GLU A 87 12.87 -3.16 -2.79
CA GLU A 87 14.25 -3.57 -2.55
C GLU A 87 14.90 -2.77 -1.42
N MET A 88 14.71 -1.45 -1.38
CA MET A 88 15.22 -0.59 -0.31
C MET A 88 14.66 -0.99 1.06
N TYR A 89 13.36 -1.23 1.15
CA TYR A 89 12.71 -1.68 2.37
C TYR A 89 13.27 -3.03 2.84
N GLU A 90 13.33 -4.01 1.96
CA GLU A 90 13.79 -5.37 2.31
C GLU A 90 15.25 -5.36 2.75
N ASN A 91 16.08 -4.61 2.05
CA ASN A 91 17.48 -4.43 2.41
C ASN A 91 17.65 -3.74 3.78
N GLN A 92 16.82 -2.75 4.07
CA GLN A 92 16.87 -1.99 5.32
C GLN A 92 16.37 -2.80 6.52
N HIS A 93 15.24 -3.50 6.37
CA HIS A 93 14.56 -4.17 7.48
C HIS A 93 14.88 -5.66 7.58
N LYS A 94 15.65 -6.20 6.61
CA LYS A 94 16.01 -7.64 6.50
C LYS A 94 14.77 -8.54 6.53
N ARG A 95 13.67 -8.06 5.96
CA ARG A 95 12.38 -8.75 5.86
C ARG A 95 11.67 -8.37 4.57
N GLU A 96 10.91 -9.30 4.01
CA GLU A 96 10.11 -9.05 2.82
C GLU A 96 9.06 -7.95 3.07
N VAL A 97 8.70 -7.23 2.01
CA VAL A 97 7.60 -6.25 2.08
C VAL A 97 6.31 -6.95 2.42
N GLY A 98 5.98 -8.05 1.75
CA GLY A 98 4.77 -8.84 1.97
C GLY A 98 4.72 -10.05 1.03
N GLN A 99 3.65 -10.83 1.13
CA GLN A 99 3.43 -11.95 0.22
C GLN A 99 2.61 -11.51 -0.99
N GLU A 100 2.85 -12.10 -2.16
CA GLU A 100 2.07 -11.86 -3.40
C GLU A 100 1.93 -10.36 -3.74
N VAL A 101 3.06 -9.63 -3.66
CA VAL A 101 3.10 -8.18 -3.85
C VAL A 101 2.83 -7.80 -5.31
N GLU A 102 1.91 -6.86 -5.53
CA GLU A 102 1.53 -6.35 -6.87
C GLU A 102 1.30 -4.83 -6.85
N PHE A 103 1.45 -4.18 -8.01
CA PHE A 103 1.31 -2.72 -8.23
C PHE A 103 0.28 -2.38 -9.33
#